data_AF-A0A378I3S3-F1
#
_entry.id   AF-A0A378I3S3-F1
#
_cell.length_a   1.000
_cell.length_b   1.000
_cell.length_c   1.000
_cell.angle_alpha   90.00
_cell.angle_beta   90.00
_cell.angle_gamma   90.00
#
_symmetry.space_group_name_H-M   'P 1'
#
loop_
_entity.id
_entity.type
_entity.pdbx_description
1 polymer ?
#
loop_
_entity_poly.entity_id
_entity_poly.type
_entity_poly.pdbx_seq_one_letter_code
_entity_poly.pdbx_strand_id
1 'polypeptide(L)' 'MPIINGNHLQKKNKLNIQLNSEIFDKINAYCAWANITNISLFIEEAANLVFAKDRDWKQHSKALKKKQVHAG' A
#
# COMPACT_ATOMS: atom_id res chain seq x y z
N MET A 1 28.22 -21.67 -1.30
CA MET A 1 26.96 -21.01 -1.75
C MET A 1 26.15 -20.68 -0.50
N PRO A 2 25.81 -19.41 -0.21
CA PRO A 2 24.96 -19.10 0.93
C PRO A 2 23.49 -19.31 0.55
N ILE A 3 22.77 -20.03 1.40
CA ILE A 3 21.32 -20.24 1.30
C ILE A 3 20.65 -18.96 1.83
N ILE A 4 20.06 -18.16 0.94
CA ILE A 4 19.38 -16.92 1.31
C ILE A 4 17.98 -17.29 1.82
N ASN A 5 17.88 -17.63 3.10
CA ASN A 5 16.58 -17.67 3.81
C ASN A 5 16.18 -16.24 4.19
N GLY A 6 15.91 -15.42 3.18
CA GLY A 6 15.44 -14.06 3.35
C GLY A 6 13.93 -14.02 3.56
N ASN A 7 13.44 -14.47 4.72
CA ASN A 7 12.14 -14.00 5.21
C ASN A 7 12.34 -12.53 5.61
N HIS A 8 12.44 -11.65 4.61
CA HIS A 8 12.39 -10.22 4.78
C HIS A 8 10.94 -9.89 5.17
N LEU A 9 10.63 -10.10 6.46
CA LEU A 9 9.41 -9.64 7.09
C LEU A 9 9.33 -8.14 6.79
N GLN A 10 8.50 -7.78 5.82
CA GLN A 10 8.35 -6.39 5.43
C GLN A 10 7.91 -5.62 6.67
N LYS A 11 8.64 -4.55 6.98
CA LYS A 11 8.38 -3.72 8.15
C LYS A 11 6.96 -3.14 8.03
N LYS A 12 6.02 -3.70 8.78
CA LYS A 12 4.64 -3.19 8.84
C LYS A 12 4.55 -2.08 9.87
N ASN A 13 3.99 -0.95 9.47
CA ASN A 13 3.68 0.15 10.38
C ASN A 13 2.23 0.02 10.83
N LYS A 14 1.98 0.20 12.14
CA LYS A 14 0.60 0.28 12.65
C LYS A 14 0.05 1.67 12.34
N LEU A 15 -1.19 1.71 11.86
CA LEU A 15 -1.90 2.92 11.53
C LEU A 15 -3.22 2.96 12.32
N ASN A 16 -3.52 4.08 12.95
CA ASN A 16 -4.84 4.34 13.53
C ASN A 16 -5.60 5.25 12.56
N ILE A 17 -6.77 4.82 12.08
CA ILE A 17 -7.56 5.53 11.07
C ILE A 17 -8.97 5.71 11.58
N GLN A 18 -9.54 6.89 11.37
CA GLN A 18 -10.98 7.12 11.48
C GLN A 18 -11.56 7.22 10.08
N LEU A 19 -12.61 6.45 9.81
CA LEU A 19 -13.35 6.44 8.56
C LEU A 19 -14.79 6.84 8.83
N ASN A 20 -15.43 7.44 7.84
CA ASN A 20 -16.88 7.58 7.84
C ASN A 20 -17.52 6.18 7.91
N SER A 21 -18.60 6.04 8.68
CA SER A 21 -19.30 4.76 8.88
C SER A 21 -19.75 4.12 7.57
N GLU A 22 -20.31 4.90 6.64
CA GLU A 22 -20.77 4.39 5.35
C GLU A 22 -19.63 3.79 4.52
N ILE A 23 -18.47 4.44 4.54
CA ILE A 23 -17.28 3.96 3.83
C ILE A 23 -16.73 2.71 4.50
N PHE A 24 -16.68 2.70 5.84
CA PHE A 24 -16.24 1.55 6.61
C PHE A 24 -17.12 0.31 6.32
N ASP A 25 -18.44 0.48 6.29
CA ASP A 25 -19.37 -0.60 6.01
C ASP A 25 -19.23 -1.13 4.59
N LYS A 26 -19.03 -0.24 3.60
CA LYS A 26 -18.73 -0.65 2.21
C LYS A 26 -17.44 -1.44 2.10
N ILE A 27 -16.38 -1.01 2.80
CA ILE A 27 -15.10 -1.72 2.83
C ILE A 27 -15.30 -3.12 3.43
N ASN A 28 -16.00 -3.23 4.55
CA ASN A 28 -16.26 -4.51 5.20
C ASN A 28 -17.08 -5.45 4.31
N ALA A 29 -18.15 -4.95 3.68
CA ALA A 29 -18.97 -5.74 2.76
C ALA A 29 -18.17 -6.24 1.56
N TYR A 30 -17.31 -5.39 0.98
CA TYR A 30 -16.42 -5.78 -0.11
C TYR A 30 -15.42 -6.84 0.34
N CYS A 31 -14.77 -6.64 1.50
CA CYS A 31 -13.83 -7.59 2.05
C CYS A 31 -14.49 -8.96 2.31
N ALA A 32 -15.72 -8.98 2.84
CA ALA A 32 -16.46 -10.21 3.05
C ALA A 32 -16.77 -10.93 1.73
N TRP A 33 -17.23 -10.21 0.70
CA TRP A 33 -17.51 -10.76 -0.63
C TRP A 33 -16.25 -11.32 -1.31
N ALA A 34 -15.12 -10.61 -1.19
CA ALA A 34 -13.85 -10.98 -1.80
C ALA A 34 -13.01 -11.96 -0.95
N ASN A 35 -13.53 -12.43 0.20
CA ASN A 35 -12.82 -13.27 1.16
C ASN A 35 -11.47 -12.67 1.63
N ILE A 36 -11.45 -11.34 1.81
CA ILE A 36 -10.32 -10.58 2.36
C ILE A 36 -10.47 -10.52 3.88
N THR A 37 -9.53 -11.15 4.58
CA THR A 37 -9.57 -11.27 6.05
C THR A 37 -9.07 -10.03 6.80
N ASN A 38 -8.41 -9.08 6.12
CA ASN A 38 -7.82 -7.93 6.77
C ASN A 38 -8.06 -6.64 5.98
N ILE A 39 -8.68 -5.65 6.62
CA ILE A 39 -8.87 -4.30 6.09
C ILE A 39 -7.53 -3.66 5.69
N SER A 40 -6.44 -3.95 6.42
CA SER A 40 -5.11 -3.47 6.04
C SER A 40 -4.69 -3.93 4.64
N LEU A 41 -5.05 -5.16 4.23
CA LEU A 41 -4.76 -5.66 2.88
C LEU A 41 -5.55 -4.88 1.84
N PHE A 42 -6.84 -4.62 2.11
CA PHE A 42 -7.67 -3.80 1.23
C PHE A 42 -7.07 -2.39 1.05
N ILE A 43 -6.64 -1.76 2.15
CA ILE A 43 -6.05 -0.41 2.11
C ILE A 43 -4.72 -0.41 1.33
N GLU A 44 -3.85 -1.41 1.55
CA GLU A 44 -2.58 -1.55 0.83
C GLU A 44 -2.83 -1.70 -0.70
N GLU A 45 -3.74 -2.58 -1.09
CA GLU A 45 -4.09 -2.78 -2.51
C GLU A 45 -4.74 -1.53 -3.12
N ALA A 46 -5.65 -0.88 -2.41
CA ALA A 46 -6.26 0.36 -2.85
C ALA A 46 -5.20 1.47 -3.06
N ALA A 47 -4.24 1.60 -2.14
CA ALA A 47 -3.14 2.54 -2.27
C ALA A 47 -2.25 2.21 -3.48
N ASN A 48 -1.92 0.92 -3.68
CA ASN A 48 -1.17 0.47 -4.85
C ASN A 48 -1.88 0.82 -6.16
N LEU A 49 -3.20 0.63 -6.22
CA LEU A 49 -4.01 1.01 -7.38
C LEU A 49 -4.00 2.52 -7.64
N VAL A 50 -4.09 3.34 -6.58
CA VAL A 50 -3.96 4.81 -6.69
C VAL A 50 -2.59 5.17 -7.25
N PHE A 51 -1.50 4.68 -6.65
CA PHE A 51 -0.14 4.97 -7.12
C PHE A 51 0.11 4.50 -8.55
N ALA A 52 -0.51 3.38 -8.94
CA ALA A 52 -0.41 2.82 -10.29
C ALA A 52 -1.27 3.54 -11.32
N LYS A 53 -2.24 4.38 -10.95
CA LYS A 53 -3.13 5.07 -11.90
C LYS A 53 -2.95 6.59 -11.90
N ASP A 54 -2.57 7.16 -10.77
CA ASP A 54 -2.32 8.59 -10.62
C ASP A 54 -1.09 9.03 -11.43
N ARG A 55 -1.34 9.84 -12.46
CA ARG A 55 -0.30 10.33 -13.38
C ARG A 55 0.63 11.33 -12.70
N ASP A 56 0.08 12.19 -11.86
CA ASP A 56 0.82 13.24 -11.16
C ASP A 56 1.73 12.61 -10.10
N TRP A 57 1.21 11.63 -9.36
CA TRP A 57 2.02 10.84 -8.43
C TRP A 57 3.15 10.10 -9.15
N LYS A 58 2.88 9.49 -10.31
CA LYS A 58 3.93 8.82 -11.10
C LYS A 58 5.01 9.79 -11.54
N GLN A 59 4.64 10.98 -12.00
CA GLN A 59 5.59 12.01 -12.41
C GLN A 59 6.43 12.46 -11.21
N HIS A 60 5.79 12.73 -10.08
CA HIS A 60 6.44 13.12 -8.83
C HIS A 60 7.41 12.03 -8.32
N SER A 61 6.97 10.77 -8.26
CA SER A 61 7.78 9.63 -7.81
C SER A 61 9.03 9.44 -8.68
N LYS A 62 8.92 9.62 -10.01
CA LYS A 62 10.09 9.58 -10.91
C LYS A 62 11.08 10.70 -10.60
N ALA A 63 10.61 11.91 -10.32
CA ALA A 63 11.46 13.03 -9.96
C ALA A 63 12.17 12.82 -8.61
N LEU A 64 11.48 12.25 -7.62
CA LEU A 64 12.07 11.88 -6.32
C LEU A 64 13.19 10.85 -6.46
N LYS A 65 12.97 9.79 -7.25
CA LYS A 65 14.00 8.76 -7.51
C LYS A 65 15.25 9.34 -8.15
N LYS A 66 15.09 10.25 -9.13
CA LYS A 66 16.23 10.94 -9.77
C LYS A 66 17.03 11.77 -8.77
N LYS A 67 16.37 12.49 -7.86
CA LYS A 67 17.04 13.28 -6.81
C LYS A 67 17.84 12.41 -5.83
N GLN A 68 17.34 11.23 -5.46
CA GLN A 68 18.06 10.32 -4.56
C GLN A 68 19.32 9.71 -5.21
N VAL A 69 19.32 9.47 -6.52
CA VAL A 69 20.48 8.92 -7.25
C VAL A 69 21.60 9.95 -7.44
N HIS A 70 21.29 11.25 -7.43
CA HIS A 70 22.30 12.32 -7.63
C HIS A 70 22.79 12.96 -6.33
N ALA A 71 22.27 12.54 -5.18
CA ALA A 71 22.63 13.05 -3.85
C ALA A 71 23.48 12.05 -3.03
N GLY A 72 24.02 11.02 -3.69
CA GLY A 72 24.88 9.98 -3.10
C GLY A 72 26.20 9.85 -3.85
#